data_AF-A0A2N9J779-F1
#
_entry.id   AF-A0A2N9J779-F1
#
_cell.length_a   1.000
_cell.length_b   1.000
_cell.length_c   1.000
_cell.angle_alpha   90.00
_cell.angle_beta   90.00
_cell.angle_gamma   90.00
#
_symmetry.space_group_name_H-M   'P 1'
#
loop_
_entity.id
_entity.type
_entity.pdbx_description
1 polymer ?
#
loop_
_entity_poly.entity_id
_entity_poly.type
_entity_poly.pdbx_seq_one_letter_code
_entity_poly.pdbx_strand_id
1 'polypeptide(L)'
;MEILSRMLRKVEEEGLIRGFRAGSNAAEGLCISHLLYADDTILFCDADLDQLVYVRMVLTCFEAVTGLRVNMAKSEMVPVGEVQNIAELAESLCCHIGGLPLSYLGMPLGALYKAVAVWNPIIEKLERRLSGWQKLYLSKGGRLTLLKSTLSSLPTYFLSLFTIPISVVRRVEKLQRDFLWGGMGDVVKHHLVGWDKVCTPKEVGGLGVRSLILTNKALLGKWLWRFGMEGDHLWRRVLMAKFGSDMGGWRTKPIRGPHGCGLWKGIMSGWEDYFQHVEFVVGQGTRVSFWKDKWCGDTPLVVLFPTLFTCASNREATIAEVLSGPNSRGVREWNVTFVRDFNDWEVDVVAEFFQFLHSHRVPNAALPDELRWKQCKDGVFTSRSYHYALINRRGVRFPWKSIWRVKAPHRVAFFVWTATWGRILTCDNLMRRGYMMAGWCCMCCCDGETVDHLLLHCSAVQKLWNYVFLTFRVHWVVPRQVADLLFGWHNCFGKHHSHIWNLIPLCLMWTVWRERNLRTFEDLSTSPDQLLGTFVTSLFDWTRIRGFTTAVTVTEFVDSWHSASV
;
A
#
# COMPACT_ATOMS: atom_id res chain seq x y z
N MET A 1 17.11 20.72 22.64
CA MET A 1 17.73 20.03 21.50
C MET A 1 18.21 20.98 20.40
N GLU A 2 17.44 22.00 20.00
CA GLU A 2 17.92 22.99 19.02
C GLU A 2 19.17 23.76 19.50
N ILE A 3 19.24 24.09 20.80
CA ILE A 3 20.43 24.70 21.42
C ILE A 3 21.67 23.82 21.22
N LEU A 4 21.56 22.52 21.52
CA LEU A 4 22.64 21.54 21.31
C LEU A 4 23.08 21.50 19.84
N SER A 5 22.12 21.49 18.91
CA SER A 5 22.42 21.51 17.47
C SER A 5 23.21 22.76 17.05
N ARG A 6 22.89 23.92 17.61
CA ARG A 6 23.61 25.17 17.32
C ARG A 6 25.00 25.19 17.93
N MET A 7 25.16 24.68 19.16
CA MET A 7 26.46 24.55 19.81
C MET A 7 27.39 23.62 19.02
N LEU A 8 26.90 22.45 18.60
CA LEU A 8 27.66 21.50 17.79
C LEU A 8 28.03 22.09 16.41
N ARG A 9 27.09 22.78 15.75
CA ARG A 9 27.38 23.47 14.49
C ARG A 9 28.48 24.51 14.62
N LYS A 10 28.45 25.32 15.68
CA LYS A 10 29.48 26.34 15.91
C LYS A 10 30.88 25.72 16.06
N VAL A 11 30.99 24.64 16.84
CA VAL A 11 32.27 23.93 17.06
C VAL A 11 32.76 23.25 15.78
N GLU A 12 31.85 22.78 14.92
CA GLU A 12 32.19 22.26 13.58
C GLU A 12 32.65 23.39 12.63
N GLU A 13 31.97 24.54 12.62
CA GLU A 13 32.32 25.73 11.82
C GLU A 13 33.69 26.31 12.21
N GLU A 14 34.04 26.25 13.49
CA GLU A 14 35.36 26.64 14.02
C GLU A 14 36.45 25.57 13.74
N GLY A 15 36.09 24.43 13.16
CA GLY A 15 37.01 23.34 12.80
C GLY A 15 37.51 22.50 13.99
N LEU A 16 36.90 22.67 15.16
CA LEU A 16 37.27 21.99 16.42
C LEU A 16 36.77 20.54 16.46
N ILE A 17 35.67 20.25 15.77
CA ILE A 17 35.20 18.88 15.49
C ILE A 17 35.04 18.68 13.99
N ARG A 18 35.25 17.46 13.52
CA ARG A 18 35.07 17.09 12.11
C ARG A 18 33.99 16.03 12.01
N GLY A 19 32.90 16.39 11.34
CA GLY A 19 31.79 15.49 11.10
C GLY A 19 32.07 14.47 9.99
N PHE A 20 31.09 13.62 9.74
CA PHE A 20 31.12 12.69 8.62
C PHE A 20 30.97 13.43 7.29
N ARG A 21 31.95 13.27 6.38
CA ARG A 21 31.90 13.83 5.02
C ARG A 21 31.21 12.86 4.06
N ALA A 22 30.03 13.23 3.56
CA ALA A 22 29.31 12.47 2.56
C ALA A 22 29.77 12.83 1.13
N GLY A 23 30.27 11.84 0.39
CA GLY A 23 30.66 11.95 -1.03
C GLY A 23 32.14 11.62 -1.28
N SER A 24 32.48 11.23 -2.51
CA SER A 24 33.85 10.86 -2.90
C SER A 24 34.73 12.06 -3.30
N ASN A 25 34.14 13.23 -3.53
CA ASN A 25 34.87 14.44 -3.95
C ASN A 25 35.17 15.32 -2.73
N ALA A 26 36.46 15.49 -2.42
CA ALA A 26 36.95 16.20 -1.24
C ALA A 26 36.58 17.71 -1.19
N ALA A 27 36.26 18.33 -2.33
CA ALA A 27 36.02 19.78 -2.43
C ALA A 27 34.55 20.21 -2.21
N GLU A 28 33.56 19.31 -2.36
CA GLU A 28 32.12 19.64 -2.30
C GLU A 28 31.31 18.73 -1.35
N GLY A 29 31.99 17.90 -0.55
CA GLY A 29 31.34 16.92 0.33
C GLY A 29 30.50 17.59 1.41
N LEU A 30 29.27 17.10 1.60
CA LEU A 30 28.37 17.52 2.68
C LEU A 30 28.91 16.99 4.02
N CYS A 31 29.30 17.89 4.93
CA CYS A 31 29.73 17.52 6.27
C CYS A 31 28.53 17.40 7.22
N ILE A 32 28.52 16.35 8.04
CA ILE A 32 27.45 16.06 9.01
C ILE A 32 28.11 15.73 10.36
N SER A 33 28.09 16.68 11.28
CA SER A 33 28.53 16.44 12.67
C SER A 33 27.52 15.69 13.52
N HIS A 34 26.21 15.88 13.28
CA HIS A 34 25.19 15.30 14.16
C HIS A 34 23.82 15.08 13.50
N LEU A 35 23.04 14.14 14.06
CA LEU A 35 21.64 13.88 13.73
C LEU A 35 20.83 13.79 15.02
N LEU A 36 19.64 14.41 15.02
CA LEU A 36 18.78 14.51 16.19
C LEU A 36 17.37 14.02 15.89
N TYR A 37 16.83 13.20 16.77
CA TYR A 37 15.41 12.89 16.83
C TYR A 37 14.95 12.92 18.29
N ALA A 38 14.25 13.98 18.69
CA ALA A 38 13.97 14.25 20.10
C ALA A 38 15.27 14.17 20.93
N ASP A 39 15.32 13.31 21.95
CA ASP A 39 16.48 13.03 22.80
C ASP A 39 17.53 12.09 22.17
N ASP A 40 17.13 11.26 21.22
CA ASP A 40 18.00 10.31 20.53
C ASP A 40 18.95 11.05 19.55
N THR A 41 20.22 11.18 19.96
CA THR A 41 21.26 11.95 19.27
C THR A 41 22.38 11.06 18.74
N ILE A 42 22.75 11.22 17.47
CA ILE A 42 23.94 10.62 16.87
C ILE A 42 24.96 11.72 16.61
N LEU A 43 26.18 11.52 17.10
CA LEU A 43 27.33 12.40 16.85
C LEU A 43 28.34 11.68 15.97
N PHE A 44 28.88 12.40 14.99
CA PHE A 44 29.97 11.95 14.13
C PHE A 44 31.21 12.79 14.44
N CYS A 45 32.31 12.11 14.71
CA CYS A 45 33.62 12.69 14.95
C CYS A 45 34.69 11.75 14.41
N ASP A 46 35.88 12.28 14.12
CA ASP A 46 37.04 11.44 13.84
C ASP A 46 37.51 10.75 15.13
N ALA A 47 38.29 9.68 15.01
CA ALA A 47 38.91 8.97 16.13
C ALA A 47 40.09 9.78 16.73
N ASP A 48 39.77 10.95 17.27
CA ASP A 48 40.72 11.96 17.73
C ASP A 48 40.31 12.44 19.14
N LEU A 49 41.26 12.36 20.09
CA LEU A 49 40.98 12.67 21.49
C LEU A 49 40.64 14.14 21.71
N ASP A 50 41.27 15.06 20.97
CA ASP A 50 41.04 16.50 21.10
C ASP A 50 39.62 16.85 20.66
N GLN A 51 39.14 16.25 19.56
CA GLN A 51 37.74 16.41 19.13
C GLN A 51 36.75 15.96 20.21
N LEU A 52 37.03 14.84 20.91
CA LEU A 52 36.15 14.35 21.98
C LEU A 52 36.14 15.27 23.21
N VAL A 53 37.25 15.94 23.52
CA VAL A 53 37.28 16.97 24.57
C VAL A 53 36.32 18.11 24.22
N TYR A 54 36.34 18.60 22.98
CA TYR A 54 35.39 19.63 22.54
C TYR A 54 33.93 19.14 22.58
N VAL A 55 33.67 17.90 22.17
CA VAL A 55 32.33 17.30 22.31
C VAL A 55 31.89 17.30 23.77
N ARG A 56 32.77 16.86 24.69
CA ARG A 56 32.49 16.86 26.13
C ARG A 56 32.19 18.27 26.65
N MET A 57 32.99 19.26 26.26
CA MET A 57 32.75 20.67 26.62
C MET A 57 31.38 21.15 26.14
N VAL A 58 31.00 20.84 24.90
CA VAL A 58 29.66 21.18 24.37
C VAL A 58 28.56 20.53 25.20
N LEU A 59 28.69 19.24 25.54
CA LEU A 59 27.70 18.53 26.35
C LEU A 59 27.58 19.13 27.77
N THR A 60 28.71 19.48 28.39
CA THR A 60 28.73 20.14 29.71
C THR A 60 28.13 21.55 29.66
N CYS A 61 28.45 22.35 28.65
CA CYS A 61 27.84 23.67 28.45
C CYS A 61 26.33 23.56 28.20
N PHE A 62 25.90 22.56 27.42
CA PHE A 62 24.49 22.30 27.18
C PHE A 62 23.76 21.91 28.48
N GLU A 63 24.35 21.04 29.30
CA GLU A 63 23.82 20.67 30.61
C GLU A 63 23.72 21.90 31.54
N ALA A 64 24.76 22.73 31.60
CA ALA A 64 24.76 23.94 32.42
C ALA A 64 23.68 24.96 32.01
N VAL A 65 23.44 25.13 30.70
CA VAL A 65 22.45 26.10 30.17
C VAL A 65 21.02 25.57 30.27
N THR A 66 20.82 24.27 30.04
CA THR A 66 19.46 23.70 29.92
C THR A 66 18.99 22.91 31.13
N GLY A 67 19.89 22.53 32.04
CA GLY A 67 19.64 21.60 33.13
C GLY A 67 19.42 20.15 32.68
N LEU A 68 19.59 19.83 31.39
CA LEU A 68 19.42 18.48 30.85
C LEU A 68 20.76 17.75 30.77
N ARG A 69 20.85 16.60 31.45
CA ARG A 69 22.06 15.77 31.50
C ARG A 69 22.01 14.61 30.50
N VAL A 70 23.13 14.35 29.84
CA VAL A 70 23.29 13.19 28.96
C VAL A 70 23.35 11.91 29.78
N ASN A 71 22.55 10.91 29.38
CA ASN A 71 22.59 9.61 30.03
C ASN A 71 23.75 8.77 29.46
N MET A 72 24.91 8.88 30.10
CA MET A 72 26.11 8.15 29.68
C MET A 72 25.97 6.62 29.75
N ALA A 73 25.12 6.10 30.65
CA ALA A 73 24.85 4.66 30.75
C ALA A 73 24.04 4.11 29.55
N LYS A 74 23.35 4.98 28.81
CA LYS A 74 22.67 4.64 27.55
C LYS A 74 23.45 5.09 26.32
N SER A 75 24.54 5.82 26.51
CA SER A 75 25.35 6.36 25.42
C SER A 75 26.42 5.36 25.04
N GLU A 76 26.55 5.12 23.75
CA GLU A 76 27.51 4.16 23.20
C GLU A 76 28.38 4.83 22.14
N MET A 77 29.68 4.56 22.18
CA MET A 77 30.64 4.90 21.13
C MET A 77 30.83 3.70 20.22
N VAL A 78 30.58 3.89 18.93
CA VAL A 78 30.61 2.81 17.95
C VAL A 78 31.68 3.10 16.89
N PRO A 79 32.75 2.30 16.81
CA PRO A 79 33.79 2.50 15.80
C PRO A 79 33.25 2.18 14.40
N VAL A 80 33.57 3.03 13.43
CA VAL A 80 33.26 2.81 12.01
C VAL A 80 34.58 2.59 11.26
N GLY A 81 34.87 1.34 10.89
CA GLY A 81 36.17 0.95 10.36
C GLY A 81 37.13 0.49 11.47
N GLU A 82 38.43 0.51 11.19
CA GLU A 82 39.46 0.15 12.16
C GLU A 82 39.84 1.35 13.02
N VAL A 83 39.60 1.26 14.33
CA VAL A 83 39.95 2.28 15.33
C VAL A 83 40.72 1.60 16.45
N GLN A 84 42.03 1.87 16.55
CA GLN A 84 42.93 1.16 17.46
C GLN A 84 42.77 1.61 18.93
N ASN A 85 42.47 2.89 19.16
CA ASN A 85 42.41 3.54 20.48
C ASN A 85 40.98 3.72 21.02
N ILE A 86 40.03 2.86 20.63
CA ILE A 86 38.61 3.02 20.97
C ILE A 86 38.33 3.00 22.48
N ALA A 87 39.12 2.26 23.27
CA ALA A 87 38.96 2.19 24.72
C ALA A 87 39.27 3.53 25.41
N GLU A 88 40.38 4.15 25.04
CA GLU A 88 40.80 5.47 25.56
C GLU A 88 39.79 6.57 25.19
N LEU A 89 39.30 6.53 23.95
CA LEU A 89 38.28 7.46 23.45
C LEU A 89 36.95 7.31 24.21
N ALA A 90 36.50 6.08 24.45
CA ALA A 90 35.27 5.82 25.19
C ALA A 90 35.38 6.23 26.67
N GLU A 91 36.54 6.03 27.29
CA GLU A 91 36.82 6.47 28.67
C GLU A 91 36.78 8.00 28.81
N SER A 92 37.34 8.72 27.83
CA SER A 92 37.34 10.20 27.81
C SER A 92 35.93 10.82 27.85
N LEU A 93 34.97 10.20 27.15
CA LEU A 93 33.55 10.59 27.16
C LEU A 93 32.71 9.85 28.22
N CYS A 94 33.30 8.90 28.94
CA CYS A 94 32.65 8.05 29.94
C CYS A 94 31.44 7.27 29.38
N CYS A 95 31.56 6.69 28.18
CA CYS A 95 30.48 5.97 27.50
C CYS A 95 30.84 4.50 27.22
N HIS A 96 29.85 3.67 26.90
CA HIS A 96 30.08 2.25 26.58
C HIS A 96 30.61 2.08 25.17
N ILE A 97 31.44 1.06 24.93
CA ILE A 97 31.84 0.68 23.57
C ILE A 97 30.75 -0.21 22.98
N GLY A 98 30.13 0.25 21.90
CA GLY A 98 29.13 -0.50 21.14
C GLY A 98 29.70 -1.06 19.82
N GLY A 99 28.84 -1.67 19.02
CA GLY A 99 29.20 -2.23 17.71
C GLY A 99 28.05 -2.17 16.71
N LEU A 100 28.39 -2.19 15.42
CA LEU A 100 27.40 -2.34 14.36
C LEU A 100 27.05 -3.83 14.15
N PRO A 101 25.78 -4.18 13.91
CA PRO A 101 24.63 -3.29 13.79
C PRO A 101 24.01 -2.87 15.15
N LEU A 102 23.67 -1.59 15.29
CA LEU A 102 23.03 -1.03 16.49
C LEU A 102 21.57 -0.66 16.22
N SER A 103 20.73 -0.62 17.25
CA SER A 103 19.31 -0.24 17.12
C SER A 103 19.09 1.24 17.37
N TYR A 104 18.64 1.99 16.38
CA TYR A 104 18.29 3.41 16.49
C TYR A 104 16.87 3.64 15.96
N LEU A 105 15.99 4.27 16.77
CA LEU A 105 14.57 4.47 16.46
C LEU A 105 13.83 3.18 16.05
N GLY A 106 14.26 2.04 16.59
CA GLY A 106 13.72 0.73 16.27
C GLY A 106 14.18 0.15 14.91
N MET A 107 15.20 0.73 14.29
CA MET A 107 15.83 0.25 13.05
C MET A 107 17.29 -0.18 13.29
N PRO A 108 17.75 -1.27 12.65
CA PRO A 108 19.15 -1.67 12.75
C PRO A 108 20.03 -0.83 11.81
N LEU A 109 20.83 0.06 12.38
CA LEU A 109 21.88 0.81 11.68
C LEU A 109 23.11 -0.08 11.46
N GLY A 110 23.75 0.04 10.30
CA GLY A 110 24.92 -0.78 9.94
C GLY A 110 24.61 -2.21 9.50
N ALA A 111 23.35 -2.66 9.59
CA ALA A 111 22.97 -3.97 9.09
C ALA A 111 23.02 -4.03 7.55
N LEU A 112 23.36 -5.20 7.02
CA LEU A 112 23.29 -5.45 5.59
C LEU A 112 21.84 -5.27 5.11
N TYR A 113 21.60 -4.37 4.16
CA TYR A 113 20.26 -3.97 3.70
C TYR A 113 19.37 -5.12 3.17
N LYS A 114 19.97 -6.24 2.76
CA LYS A 114 19.27 -7.46 2.29
C LYS A 114 19.25 -8.58 3.34
N ALA A 115 19.80 -8.38 4.53
CA ALA A 115 19.82 -9.41 5.54
C ALA A 115 18.40 -9.76 5.98
N VAL A 116 18.09 -11.05 5.94
CA VAL A 116 16.83 -11.59 6.46
C VAL A 116 16.69 -11.31 7.95
N ALA A 117 17.81 -11.31 8.69
CA ALA A 117 17.85 -11.06 10.13
C ALA A 117 17.25 -9.71 10.56
N VAL A 118 17.30 -8.69 9.70
CA VAL A 118 16.67 -7.37 9.93
C VAL A 118 15.17 -7.51 10.20
N TRP A 119 14.52 -8.54 9.64
CA TRP A 119 13.08 -8.76 9.76
C TRP A 119 12.67 -9.63 10.94
N ASN A 120 13.62 -10.28 11.63
CA ASN A 120 13.34 -11.19 12.75
C ASN A 120 12.52 -10.51 13.87
N PRO A 121 12.85 -9.29 14.34
CA PRO A 121 12.08 -8.64 15.40
C PRO A 121 10.61 -8.42 15.03
N ILE A 122 10.34 -8.14 13.75
CA ILE A 122 8.98 -7.96 13.23
C ILE A 122 8.24 -9.30 13.18
N ILE A 123 8.91 -10.35 12.71
CA ILE A 123 8.33 -11.71 12.64
C ILE A 123 8.01 -12.22 14.05
N GLU A 124 8.93 -12.10 15.00
CA GLU A 124 8.71 -12.49 16.39
C GLU A 124 7.55 -11.71 17.02
N LYS A 125 7.41 -10.42 16.69
CA LYS A 125 6.28 -9.60 17.15
C LYS A 125 4.96 -10.05 16.53
N LEU A 126 4.96 -10.48 15.27
CA LEU A 126 3.79 -11.09 14.62
C LEU A 126 3.41 -12.41 15.29
N GLU A 127 4.38 -13.30 15.49
CA GLU A 127 4.19 -14.62 16.13
C GLU A 127 3.65 -14.47 17.56
N ARG A 128 4.19 -13.53 18.36
CA ARG A 128 3.67 -13.22 19.70
C ARG A 128 2.23 -12.70 19.72
N ARG A 129 1.82 -11.91 18.72
CA ARG A 129 0.43 -11.45 18.62
C ARG A 129 -0.51 -12.59 18.22
N LEU A 130 -0.05 -13.44 17.30
CA LEU A 130 -0.80 -14.60 16.82
C LEU A 130 -1.05 -15.61 17.94
N SER A 131 -0.03 -15.94 18.73
CA SER A 131 -0.17 -16.86 19.87
C SER A 131 -1.18 -16.35 20.91
N GLY A 132 -1.19 -15.04 21.17
CA GLY A 132 -2.18 -14.40 22.04
C GLY A 132 -3.61 -14.50 21.50
N TRP A 133 -3.82 -14.33 20.19
CA TRP A 133 -5.15 -14.38 19.58
C TRP A 133 -5.66 -15.78 19.27
N GLN A 134 -4.78 -16.77 19.12
CA GLN A 134 -5.22 -18.17 19.01
C GLN A 134 -6.02 -18.62 20.23
N LYS A 135 -5.75 -18.04 21.41
CA LYS A 135 -6.54 -18.25 22.63
C LYS A 135 -7.92 -17.57 22.61
N LEU A 136 -8.19 -16.71 21.63
CA LEU A 136 -9.46 -16.00 21.48
C LEU A 136 -10.37 -16.73 20.47
N TYR A 137 -11.62 -16.97 20.84
CA TYR A 137 -12.64 -17.52 19.95
C TYR A 137 -13.08 -16.47 18.91
N LEU A 138 -12.31 -16.37 17.82
CA LEU A 138 -12.52 -15.38 16.77
C LEU A 138 -13.19 -15.98 15.53
N SER A 139 -14.26 -15.35 15.07
CA SER A 139 -14.85 -15.61 13.76
C SER A 139 -13.88 -15.21 12.62
N LYS A 140 -14.05 -15.78 11.42
CA LYS A 140 -13.24 -15.40 10.23
C LYS A 140 -13.28 -13.89 9.95
N GLY A 141 -14.43 -13.26 10.17
CA GLY A 141 -14.58 -11.81 10.08
C GLY A 141 -13.75 -11.04 11.12
N GLY A 142 -13.76 -11.50 12.38
CA GLY A 142 -12.92 -10.92 13.45
C GLY A 142 -11.42 -11.06 13.18
N ARG A 143 -11.00 -12.24 12.71
CA ARG A 143 -9.61 -12.49 12.30
C ARG A 143 -9.17 -11.59 11.15
N LEU A 144 -10.02 -11.43 10.13
CA LEU A 144 -9.75 -10.51 9.03
C LEU A 144 -9.57 -9.06 9.53
N THR A 145 -10.37 -8.61 10.50
CA THR A 145 -10.23 -7.28 11.10
C THR A 145 -8.86 -7.12 11.75
N LEU A 146 -8.46 -8.03 12.64
CA LEU A 146 -7.16 -7.99 13.32
C LEU A 146 -5.97 -8.11 12.36
N LEU A 147 -6.12 -8.92 11.32
CA LEU A 147 -5.12 -9.09 10.28
C LEU A 147 -4.87 -7.75 9.55
N LYS A 148 -5.93 -7.01 9.22
CA LYS A 148 -5.83 -5.73 8.52
C LYS A 148 -5.39 -4.58 9.41
N SER A 149 -5.89 -4.50 10.65
CA SER A 149 -5.56 -3.40 11.57
C SER A 149 -4.16 -3.54 12.17
N THR A 150 -3.74 -4.76 12.45
CA THR A 150 -2.58 -5.03 13.30
C THR A 150 -1.48 -5.78 12.55
N LEU A 151 -1.76 -6.96 11.98
CA LEU A 151 -0.68 -7.74 11.31
C LEU A 151 -0.15 -7.03 10.07
N SER A 152 -1.01 -6.36 9.31
CA SER A 152 -0.62 -5.63 8.10
C SER A 152 0.08 -4.30 8.41
N SER A 153 -0.10 -3.74 9.62
CA SER A 153 0.49 -2.44 10.00
C SER A 153 1.88 -2.61 10.62
N LEU A 154 2.12 -3.68 11.39
CA LEU A 154 3.39 -3.97 12.04
C LEU A 154 4.65 -3.85 11.14
N PRO A 155 4.69 -4.44 9.94
CA PRO A 155 5.87 -4.35 9.08
C PRO A 155 5.99 -3.01 8.33
N THR A 156 4.98 -2.13 8.38
CA THR A 156 4.91 -0.93 7.52
C THR A 156 6.13 -0.02 7.67
N TYR A 157 6.65 0.13 8.89
CA TYR A 157 7.82 0.96 9.13
C TYR A 157 9.06 0.43 8.39
N PHE A 158 9.32 -0.88 8.49
CA PHE A 158 10.42 -1.55 7.77
C PHE A 158 10.18 -1.58 6.27
N LEU A 159 8.96 -1.87 5.82
CA LEU A 159 8.57 -1.86 4.40
C LEU A 159 8.69 -0.47 3.76
N SER A 160 8.72 0.60 4.56
CA SER A 160 8.91 1.94 4.04
C SER A 160 10.35 2.27 3.67
N LEU A 161 11.32 1.51 4.18
CA LEU A 161 12.75 1.78 4.02
C LEU A 161 13.46 0.62 3.32
N PHE A 162 13.22 -0.62 3.74
CA PHE A 162 13.91 -1.79 3.23
C PHE A 162 13.14 -2.47 2.11
N THR A 163 13.87 -2.92 1.08
CA THR A 163 13.33 -3.89 0.12
C THR A 163 13.16 -5.23 0.82
N ILE A 164 11.92 -5.72 0.90
CA ILE A 164 11.64 -6.97 1.61
C ILE A 164 12.13 -8.20 0.81
N PRO A 165 12.92 -9.11 1.39
CA PRO A 165 13.28 -10.36 0.73
C PRO A 165 12.07 -11.26 0.51
N ILE A 166 12.02 -11.98 -0.62
CA ILE A 166 10.91 -12.88 -0.97
C ILE A 166 10.71 -13.98 0.09
N SER A 167 11.79 -14.48 0.70
CA SER A 167 11.72 -15.45 1.80
C SER A 167 10.95 -14.91 3.01
N VAL A 168 11.18 -13.64 3.38
CA VAL A 168 10.46 -12.96 4.47
C VAL A 168 9.00 -12.75 4.08
N VAL A 169 8.71 -12.32 2.86
CA VAL A 169 7.34 -12.20 2.35
C VAL A 169 6.60 -13.52 2.52
N ARG A 170 7.18 -14.63 2.02
CA ARG A 170 6.57 -15.97 2.10
C ARG A 170 6.30 -16.38 3.55
N ARG A 171 7.23 -16.09 4.48
CA ARG A 171 7.06 -16.40 5.90
C ARG A 171 5.94 -15.58 6.54
N VAL A 172 5.91 -14.27 6.32
CA VAL A 172 4.87 -13.39 6.89
C VAL A 172 3.49 -13.69 6.27
N GLU A 173 3.40 -13.87 4.96
CA GLU A 173 2.14 -14.22 4.30
C GLU A 173 1.65 -15.62 4.73
N LYS A 174 2.55 -16.57 4.98
CA LYS A 174 2.18 -17.86 5.59
C LYS A 174 1.51 -17.64 6.95
N LEU A 175 2.13 -16.90 7.86
CA LEU A 175 1.56 -16.58 9.17
C LEU A 175 0.18 -15.89 9.05
N GLN A 176 0.04 -14.95 8.12
CA GLN A 176 -1.23 -14.25 7.88
C GLN A 176 -2.32 -15.18 7.31
N ARG A 177 -1.97 -16.07 6.38
CA ARG A 177 -2.86 -17.09 5.80
C ARG A 177 -3.32 -18.09 6.84
N ASP A 178 -2.38 -18.64 7.58
CA ASP A 178 -2.64 -19.65 8.60
C ASP A 178 -3.51 -19.06 9.71
N PHE A 179 -3.31 -17.78 10.06
CA PHE A 179 -4.20 -17.08 10.98
C PHE A 179 -5.62 -16.90 10.42
N LEU A 180 -5.76 -16.43 9.18
CA LEU A 180 -7.08 -16.19 8.58
C LEU A 180 -7.89 -17.48 8.42
N TRP A 181 -7.25 -18.54 7.94
CA TRP A 181 -7.93 -19.79 7.57
C TRP A 181 -7.87 -20.88 8.65
N GLY A 182 -6.86 -20.87 9.52
CA GLY A 182 -6.57 -21.94 10.48
C GLY A 182 -7.66 -22.22 11.51
N GLY A 183 -7.55 -23.35 12.21
CA GLY A 183 -8.41 -23.74 13.33
C GLY A 183 -7.90 -23.28 14.68
N MET A 184 -8.67 -23.57 15.74
CA MET A 184 -8.05 -23.89 17.03
C MET A 184 -7.73 -25.39 17.00
N GLY A 185 -6.54 -25.78 17.46
CA GLY A 185 -6.03 -27.16 17.41
C GLY A 185 -5.20 -27.48 16.16
N ASP A 186 -4.62 -28.68 16.14
CA ASP A 186 -3.69 -29.16 15.10
C ASP A 186 -4.39 -29.61 13.79
N VAL A 187 -5.70 -29.41 13.66
CA VAL A 187 -6.43 -29.76 12.44
C VAL A 187 -6.23 -28.69 11.38
N VAL A 188 -5.51 -29.04 10.32
CA VAL A 188 -5.30 -28.19 9.14
C VAL A 188 -6.65 -27.83 8.52
N LYS A 189 -7.02 -26.55 8.60
CA LYS A 189 -8.23 -26.03 7.94
C LYS A 189 -7.94 -25.62 6.50
N HIS A 190 -8.91 -25.90 5.64
CA HIS A 190 -8.84 -25.58 4.21
C HIS A 190 -8.74 -24.08 3.94
N HIS A 191 -7.75 -23.69 3.14
CA HIS A 191 -7.73 -22.37 2.50
C HIS A 191 -8.83 -22.34 1.42
N LEU A 192 -9.91 -21.60 1.69
CA LEU A 192 -11.09 -21.60 0.82
C LEU A 192 -10.84 -20.79 -0.46
N VAL A 193 -10.20 -19.63 -0.32
CA VAL A 193 -9.89 -18.71 -1.43
C VAL A 193 -8.39 -18.45 -1.46
N GLY A 194 -7.80 -18.44 -2.67
CA GLY A 194 -6.37 -18.18 -2.87
C GLY A 194 -5.93 -16.82 -2.30
N TRP A 195 -4.71 -16.77 -1.78
CA TRP A 195 -4.20 -15.58 -1.08
C TRP A 195 -4.09 -14.35 -1.99
N ASP A 196 -3.68 -14.54 -3.23
CA ASP A 196 -3.61 -13.44 -4.21
C ASP A 196 -4.98 -12.77 -4.36
N LYS A 197 -6.07 -13.55 -4.39
CA LYS A 197 -7.43 -13.03 -4.42
C LYS A 197 -7.79 -12.34 -3.11
N VAL A 198 -7.45 -12.90 -1.94
CA VAL A 198 -7.66 -12.27 -0.63
C VAL A 198 -7.00 -10.88 -0.57
N CYS A 199 -5.81 -10.74 -1.16
CA CYS A 199 -5.06 -9.50 -1.21
C CYS A 199 -5.63 -8.46 -2.18
N THR A 200 -6.55 -8.82 -3.08
CA THR A 200 -7.17 -7.83 -3.95
C THR A 200 -8.20 -6.96 -3.21
N PRO A 201 -8.53 -5.76 -3.73
CA PRO A 201 -9.57 -4.92 -3.17
C PRO A 201 -10.95 -5.59 -3.18
N LYS A 202 -11.85 -5.15 -2.29
CA LYS A 202 -13.21 -5.71 -2.21
C LYS A 202 -13.98 -5.52 -3.51
N GLU A 203 -13.70 -4.44 -4.22
CA GLU A 203 -14.36 -4.04 -5.46
C GLU A 203 -14.17 -5.07 -6.60
N VAL A 204 -13.07 -5.81 -6.57
CA VAL A 204 -12.75 -6.90 -7.53
C VAL A 204 -12.84 -8.29 -6.87
N GLY A 205 -13.48 -8.34 -5.69
CA GLY A 205 -13.82 -9.55 -4.97
C GLY A 205 -12.76 -10.13 -4.06
N GLY A 206 -11.75 -9.36 -3.66
CA GLY A 206 -10.88 -9.73 -2.54
C GLY A 206 -11.40 -9.29 -1.18
N LEU A 207 -10.53 -9.37 -0.16
CA LEU A 207 -10.82 -8.92 1.22
C LEU A 207 -10.11 -7.59 1.55
N GLY A 208 -9.29 -7.09 0.64
CA GLY A 208 -8.48 -5.89 0.81
C GLY A 208 -7.40 -6.06 1.87
N VAL A 209 -6.82 -7.26 1.98
CA VAL A 209 -5.56 -7.48 2.71
C VAL A 209 -4.43 -6.92 1.87
N ARG A 210 -3.49 -6.20 2.46
CA ARG A 210 -2.41 -5.58 1.68
C ARG A 210 -1.38 -6.64 1.28
N SER A 211 -1.14 -6.81 -0.02
CA SER A 211 0.01 -7.60 -0.49
C SER A 211 1.31 -6.93 -0.03
N LEU A 212 2.20 -7.69 0.61
CA LEU A 212 3.46 -7.14 1.15
C LEU A 212 4.37 -6.64 0.03
N ILE A 213 4.45 -7.37 -1.09
CA ILE A 213 5.27 -7.01 -2.24
C ILE A 213 4.80 -5.68 -2.83
N LEU A 214 3.50 -5.57 -3.15
CA LEU A 214 2.94 -4.36 -3.73
C LEU A 214 2.98 -3.18 -2.75
N THR A 215 2.83 -3.44 -1.46
CA THR A 215 2.93 -2.41 -0.41
C THR A 215 4.35 -1.91 -0.26
N ASN A 216 5.35 -2.80 -0.28
CA ASN A 216 6.76 -2.42 -0.25
C ASN A 216 7.09 -1.55 -1.46
N LYS A 217 6.78 -1.99 -2.69
CA LYS A 217 6.97 -1.19 -3.90
C LYS A 217 6.32 0.20 -3.78
N ALA A 218 5.08 0.26 -3.30
CA ALA A 218 4.35 1.52 -3.20
C ALA A 218 4.91 2.47 -2.12
N LEU A 219 5.42 1.93 -1.01
CA LEU A 219 6.07 2.72 0.03
C LEU A 219 7.46 3.19 -0.38
N LEU A 220 8.26 2.33 -1.04
CA LEU A 220 9.56 2.73 -1.57
C LEU A 220 9.41 3.79 -2.67
N GLY A 221 8.37 3.70 -3.50
CA GLY A 221 8.02 4.74 -4.48
C GLY A 221 7.76 6.12 -3.85
N LYS A 222 7.35 6.19 -2.58
CA LYS A 222 7.24 7.47 -1.86
C LYS A 222 8.58 8.19 -1.78
N TRP A 223 9.68 7.46 -1.60
CA TRP A 223 11.01 8.06 -1.54
C TRP A 223 11.48 8.56 -2.90
N LEU A 224 11.09 7.90 -3.99
CA LEU A 224 11.35 8.39 -5.35
C LEU A 224 10.63 9.72 -5.60
N TRP A 225 9.35 9.79 -5.22
CA TRP A 225 8.59 11.05 -5.29
C TRP A 225 9.20 12.16 -4.43
N ARG A 226 9.52 11.86 -3.17
CA ARG A 226 10.15 12.83 -2.26
C ARG A 226 11.51 13.27 -2.78
N PHE A 227 12.30 12.40 -3.41
CA PHE A 227 13.60 12.78 -3.96
C PHE A 227 13.47 13.84 -5.06
N GLY A 228 12.43 13.75 -5.90
CA GLY A 228 12.15 14.73 -6.93
C GLY A 228 11.71 16.09 -6.36
N MET A 229 10.86 16.06 -5.32
CA MET A 229 10.19 17.25 -4.77
C MET A 229 10.94 17.95 -3.62
N GLU A 230 11.64 17.21 -2.77
CA GLU A 230 12.25 17.71 -1.52
C GLU A 230 13.70 18.16 -1.73
N GLY A 231 13.88 19.22 -2.53
CA GLY A 231 15.18 19.71 -2.99
C GLY A 231 16.24 19.91 -1.90
N ASP A 232 15.85 20.59 -0.82
CA ASP A 232 16.79 21.10 0.18
C ASP A 232 17.01 20.18 1.39
N HIS A 233 16.29 19.07 1.45
CA HIS A 233 16.36 18.16 2.59
C HIS A 233 17.72 17.45 2.68
N LEU A 234 18.25 17.34 3.91
CA LEU A 234 19.56 16.75 4.20
C LEU A 234 19.75 15.37 3.58
N TRP A 235 18.75 14.49 3.72
CA TRP A 235 18.83 13.11 3.20
C TRP A 235 18.99 13.09 1.67
N ARG A 236 18.35 14.00 0.92
CA ARG A 236 18.50 14.14 -0.53
C ARG A 236 19.90 14.63 -0.86
N ARG A 237 20.38 15.67 -0.17
CA ARG A 237 21.74 16.22 -0.36
C ARG A 237 22.82 15.16 -0.13
N VAL A 238 22.67 14.31 0.89
CA VAL A 238 23.56 13.16 1.14
C VAL A 238 23.57 12.20 -0.06
N LEU A 239 22.40 11.83 -0.58
CA LEU A 239 22.29 10.93 -1.72
C LEU A 239 22.89 11.54 -3.00
N MET A 240 22.68 12.84 -3.21
CA MET A 240 23.25 13.61 -4.31
C MET A 240 24.78 13.66 -4.24
N ALA A 241 25.34 13.96 -3.06
CA ALA A 241 26.79 13.97 -2.86
C ALA A 241 27.42 12.58 -3.03
N LYS A 242 26.70 11.52 -2.65
CA LYS A 242 27.18 10.14 -2.72
C LYS A 242 27.06 9.51 -4.11
N PHE A 243 25.94 9.71 -4.80
CA PHE A 243 25.61 9.01 -6.04
C PHE A 243 25.59 9.92 -7.28
N GLY A 244 25.62 11.23 -7.09
CA GLY A 244 25.45 12.20 -8.16
C GLY A 244 24.01 12.31 -8.66
N SER A 245 23.77 13.38 -9.42
CA SER A 245 22.50 13.71 -10.06
C SER A 245 22.41 13.18 -11.49
N ASP A 246 21.21 12.81 -11.90
CA ASP A 246 20.81 12.47 -13.26
C ASP A 246 19.43 13.08 -13.55
N MET A 247 19.04 13.20 -14.83
CA MET A 247 17.72 13.73 -15.26
C MET A 247 17.37 15.04 -14.55
N GLY A 248 18.18 16.10 -14.69
CA GLY A 248 17.88 17.40 -14.07
C GLY A 248 17.72 17.37 -12.52
N GLY A 249 18.27 16.37 -11.85
CA GLY A 249 18.13 16.19 -10.41
C GLY A 249 16.81 15.56 -9.95
N TRP A 250 16.04 14.96 -10.85
CA TRP A 250 14.87 14.14 -10.53
C TRP A 250 15.25 12.73 -10.07
N ARG A 251 16.47 12.28 -10.38
CA ARG A 251 16.97 10.94 -10.08
C ARG A 251 18.47 10.98 -9.76
N THR A 252 18.98 10.02 -9.01
CA THR A 252 20.43 9.80 -8.87
C THR A 252 20.97 8.97 -10.02
N LYS A 253 22.26 9.11 -10.34
CA LYS A 253 22.93 8.28 -11.36
C LYS A 253 22.79 6.78 -11.05
N PRO A 254 22.77 5.89 -12.07
CA PRO A 254 22.72 4.45 -11.86
C PRO A 254 23.88 3.96 -10.97
N ILE A 255 23.54 3.20 -9.92
CA ILE A 255 24.50 2.75 -8.91
C ILE A 255 25.23 1.50 -9.42
N ARG A 256 26.43 1.68 -9.97
CA ARG A 256 27.25 0.61 -10.59
C ARG A 256 28.34 0.01 -9.67
N GLY A 257 28.67 0.65 -8.55
CA GLY A 257 29.74 0.18 -7.66
C GLY A 257 29.40 -1.08 -6.83
N PRO A 258 30.40 -1.90 -6.45
CA PRO A 258 30.23 -3.09 -5.60
C PRO A 258 30.07 -2.74 -4.11
N HIS A 259 30.72 -1.68 -3.62
CA HIS A 259 30.67 -1.25 -2.22
C HIS A 259 29.57 -0.21 -1.97
N GLY A 260 28.92 -0.29 -0.80
CA GLY A 260 27.85 0.65 -0.43
C GLY A 260 26.57 0.51 -1.26
N CYS A 261 26.37 -0.65 -1.92
CA CYS A 261 25.11 -1.08 -2.54
C CYS A 261 23.99 -1.08 -1.48
N GLY A 262 23.46 0.09 -1.15
CA GLY A 262 22.63 0.28 0.03
C GLY A 262 21.13 0.21 -0.23
N LEU A 263 20.40 0.62 0.79
CA LEU A 263 18.96 0.82 0.81
C LEU A 263 18.45 1.62 -0.40
N TRP A 264 19.15 2.69 -0.77
CA TRP A 264 18.80 3.54 -1.92
C TRP A 264 18.83 2.78 -3.26
N LYS A 265 19.74 1.81 -3.44
CA LYS A 265 19.78 0.98 -4.65
C LYS A 265 18.53 0.11 -4.76
N GLY A 266 18.04 -0.41 -3.65
CA GLY A 266 16.76 -1.12 -3.58
C GLY A 266 15.58 -0.24 -3.97
N ILE A 267 15.55 1.01 -3.46
CA ILE A 267 14.52 1.99 -3.81
C ILE A 267 14.56 2.34 -5.30
N MET A 268 15.75 2.66 -5.83
CA MET A 268 15.95 3.03 -7.23
C MET A 268 15.63 1.90 -8.22
N SER A 269 15.63 0.64 -7.77
CA SER A 269 15.22 -0.48 -8.63
C SER A 269 13.75 -0.41 -9.08
N GLY A 270 12.90 0.31 -8.32
CA GLY A 270 11.49 0.53 -8.65
C GLY A 270 11.24 1.77 -9.52
N TRP A 271 12.29 2.42 -10.04
CA TRP A 271 12.16 3.67 -10.80
C TRP A 271 11.28 3.51 -12.03
N GLU A 272 11.52 2.49 -12.86
CA GLU A 272 10.79 2.33 -14.13
C GLU A 272 9.27 2.15 -13.91
N ASP A 273 8.88 1.32 -12.94
CA ASP A 273 7.47 1.10 -12.57
C ASP A 273 6.84 2.42 -12.06
N TYR A 274 7.58 3.21 -11.28
CA TYR A 274 7.10 4.47 -10.71
C TYR A 274 6.98 5.58 -11.76
N PHE A 275 7.98 5.71 -12.63
CA PHE A 275 8.11 6.81 -13.59
C PHE A 275 7.00 6.80 -14.65
N GLN A 276 6.44 5.63 -14.97
CA GLN A 276 5.27 5.50 -15.85
C GLN A 276 4.03 6.26 -15.36
N HIS A 277 3.96 6.56 -14.06
CA HIS A 277 2.84 7.23 -13.42
C HIS A 277 3.12 8.71 -13.09
N VAL A 278 4.24 9.26 -13.57
CA VAL A 278 4.67 10.65 -13.32
C VAL A 278 4.56 11.48 -14.59
N GLU A 279 4.20 12.76 -14.42
CA GLU A 279 4.24 13.80 -15.44
C GLU A 279 5.06 14.98 -14.94
N PHE A 280 5.68 15.71 -15.85
CA PHE A 280 6.36 16.95 -15.52
C PHE A 280 5.42 18.14 -15.68
N VAL A 281 5.38 19.00 -14.67
CA VAL A 281 4.73 20.30 -14.73
C VAL A 281 5.83 21.35 -14.84
N VAL A 282 5.93 21.95 -16.02
CA VAL A 282 7.03 22.88 -16.33
C VAL A 282 6.74 24.25 -15.73
N GLY A 283 7.66 24.69 -14.87
CA GLY A 283 7.73 26.04 -14.33
C GLY A 283 8.86 26.80 -15.00
N GLN A 284 9.98 26.94 -14.29
CA GLN A 284 11.22 27.55 -14.77
C GLN A 284 11.86 26.80 -15.94
N GLY A 285 11.65 25.49 -16.05
CA GLY A 285 12.18 24.65 -17.13
C GLY A 285 13.65 24.28 -17.00
N THR A 286 14.28 24.50 -15.85
CA THR A 286 15.72 24.25 -15.62
C THR A 286 16.04 22.79 -15.35
N ARG A 287 15.04 22.00 -14.93
CA ARG A 287 15.22 20.57 -14.59
C ARG A 287 14.59 19.63 -15.60
N VAL A 288 13.85 20.15 -16.58
CA VAL A 288 13.10 19.36 -17.55
C VAL A 288 13.80 19.41 -18.90
N SER A 289 14.17 18.25 -19.42
CA SER A 289 14.75 18.10 -20.75
C SER A 289 13.68 18.36 -21.82
N PHE A 290 13.98 19.26 -22.75
CA PHE A 290 13.07 19.60 -23.83
C PHE A 290 12.71 18.39 -24.70
N TRP A 291 13.70 17.57 -25.08
CA TRP A 291 13.49 16.45 -26.01
C TRP A 291 13.06 15.15 -25.34
N LYS A 292 13.59 14.86 -24.15
CA LYS A 292 13.55 13.51 -23.56
C LYS A 292 12.45 13.32 -22.51
N ASP A 293 11.97 14.40 -21.90
CA ASP A 293 10.96 14.34 -20.86
C ASP A 293 9.53 14.45 -21.39
N LYS A 294 8.59 13.86 -20.65
CA LYS A 294 7.15 13.89 -20.95
C LYS A 294 6.51 15.13 -20.32
N TRP A 295 6.68 16.28 -20.96
CA TRP A 295 6.16 17.56 -20.48
C TRP A 295 5.06 18.17 -21.37
N CYS A 296 5.01 17.80 -22.65
CA CYS A 296 4.01 18.22 -23.63
C CYS A 296 3.21 17.01 -24.17
N GLY A 297 2.67 16.19 -23.27
CA GLY A 297 1.87 15.00 -23.61
C GLY A 297 2.42 13.70 -23.00
N ASP A 298 1.87 12.56 -23.44
CA ASP A 298 2.22 11.23 -22.91
C ASP A 298 3.49 10.61 -23.52
N THR A 299 4.00 11.22 -24.59
CA THR A 299 5.14 10.73 -25.38
C THR A 299 6.20 11.83 -25.47
N PRO A 300 7.50 11.53 -25.25
CA PRO A 300 8.57 12.51 -25.40
C PRO A 300 8.72 13.00 -26.84
N LEU A 301 9.18 14.23 -27.03
CA LEU A 301 9.39 14.82 -28.36
C LEU A 301 10.39 14.05 -29.22
N VAL A 302 11.42 13.43 -28.61
CA VAL A 302 12.38 12.58 -29.33
C VAL A 302 11.73 11.37 -30.02
N VAL A 303 10.61 10.88 -29.48
CA VAL A 303 9.86 9.75 -30.07
C VAL A 303 8.86 10.23 -31.12
N LEU A 304 8.23 11.39 -30.91
CA LEU A 304 7.28 11.98 -31.86
C LEU A 304 7.98 12.54 -33.10
N PHE A 305 9.13 13.20 -32.92
CA PHE A 305 9.87 13.89 -33.98
C PHE A 305 11.35 13.46 -34.01
N PRO A 306 11.62 12.17 -34.31
CA PRO A 306 12.99 11.62 -34.26
C PRO A 306 13.93 12.32 -35.25
N THR A 307 13.44 12.67 -36.45
CA THR A 307 14.22 13.38 -37.47
C THR A 307 14.69 14.75 -36.97
N LEU A 308 13.81 15.52 -36.33
CA LEU A 308 14.15 16.84 -35.76
C LEU A 308 15.14 16.71 -34.59
N PHE A 309 14.97 15.69 -33.75
CA PHE A 309 15.91 15.41 -32.67
C PHE A 309 17.33 15.10 -33.19
N THR A 310 17.46 14.35 -34.29
CA THR A 310 18.77 14.10 -34.90
C THR A 310 19.42 15.36 -35.42
N CYS A 311 18.63 16.33 -35.89
CA CYS A 311 19.11 17.61 -36.40
C CYS A 311 19.28 18.69 -35.33
N ALA A 312 18.84 18.46 -34.09
CA ALA A 312 18.91 19.45 -33.01
C ALA A 312 20.36 19.75 -32.60
N SER A 313 20.70 21.04 -32.48
CA SER A 313 22.05 21.50 -32.08
C SER A 313 22.39 21.13 -30.64
N ASN A 314 21.41 21.17 -29.75
CA ASN A 314 21.54 20.70 -28.37
C ASN A 314 20.45 19.66 -28.06
N ARG A 315 20.84 18.39 -28.03
CA ARG A 315 19.96 17.25 -27.74
C ARG A 315 19.67 17.08 -26.24
N GLU A 316 20.47 17.72 -25.39
CA GLU A 316 20.31 17.72 -23.92
C GLU A 316 19.69 19.02 -23.41
N ALA A 317 19.20 19.88 -24.31
CA ALA A 317 18.69 21.19 -23.94
C ALA A 317 17.55 21.09 -22.91
N THR A 318 17.60 22.00 -21.93
CA THR A 318 16.50 22.19 -20.97
C THR A 318 15.43 23.11 -21.57
N ILE A 319 14.22 23.08 -21.02
CA ILE A 319 13.16 23.99 -21.48
C ILE A 319 13.56 25.46 -21.25
N ALA A 320 14.27 25.75 -20.16
CA ALA A 320 14.77 27.10 -19.88
C ALA A 320 15.74 27.63 -20.94
N GLU A 321 16.54 26.76 -21.57
CA GLU A 321 17.49 27.13 -22.62
C GLU A 321 16.80 27.40 -23.97
N VAL A 322 15.72 26.66 -24.25
CA VAL A 322 15.00 26.73 -25.53
C VAL A 322 13.90 27.78 -25.51
N LEU A 323 13.32 28.08 -24.34
CA LEU A 323 12.23 29.04 -24.22
C LEU A 323 12.79 30.44 -23.98
N SER A 324 12.63 31.31 -24.97
CA SER A 324 13.12 32.70 -24.88
C SER A 324 12.39 33.48 -23.78
N GLY A 325 13.08 34.47 -23.22
CA GLY A 325 12.47 35.43 -22.29
C GLY A 325 11.24 36.12 -22.90
N PRO A 326 10.29 36.59 -22.08
CA PRO A 326 9.10 37.26 -22.60
C PRO A 326 9.50 38.45 -23.47
N ASN A 327 9.02 38.49 -24.71
CA ASN A 327 9.21 39.65 -25.58
C ASN A 327 8.44 40.87 -25.02
N SER A 328 8.58 42.04 -25.64
CA SER A 328 7.91 43.29 -25.21
C SER A 328 6.38 43.21 -25.14
N ARG A 329 5.77 42.14 -25.70
CA ARG A 329 4.34 41.82 -25.64
C ARG A 329 3.99 40.71 -24.63
N GLY A 330 4.96 40.24 -23.85
CA GLY A 330 4.78 39.18 -22.84
C GLY A 330 4.68 37.76 -23.41
N VAL A 331 4.87 37.58 -24.72
CA VAL A 331 4.83 36.27 -25.39
C VAL A 331 6.22 35.63 -25.33
N ARG A 332 6.27 34.34 -24.99
CA ARG A 332 7.50 33.56 -25.02
C ARG A 332 7.56 32.77 -26.32
N GLU A 333 8.73 32.76 -26.94
CA GLU A 333 8.96 32.09 -28.22
C GLU A 333 9.93 30.91 -28.04
N TRP A 334 9.64 29.81 -28.73
CA TRP A 334 10.49 28.63 -28.76
C TRP A 334 11.67 28.85 -29.71
N ASN A 335 12.87 28.96 -29.17
CA ASN A 335 14.12 29.12 -29.92
C ASN A 335 14.86 27.77 -29.98
N VAL A 336 14.35 26.87 -30.83
CA VAL A 336 14.99 25.57 -31.09
C VAL A 336 16.00 25.74 -32.22
N THR A 337 17.27 25.44 -31.96
CA THR A 337 18.34 25.52 -32.96
C THR A 337 18.68 24.15 -33.54
N PHE A 338 19.00 24.14 -34.84
CA PHE A 338 19.33 22.93 -35.60
C PHE A 338 20.70 23.06 -36.26
N VAL A 339 21.38 21.92 -36.46
CA VAL A 339 22.77 21.85 -36.96
C VAL A 339 22.85 22.17 -38.46
N ARG A 340 21.72 22.06 -39.18
CA ARG A 340 21.61 22.33 -40.61
C ARG A 340 20.21 22.87 -40.94
N ASP A 341 20.09 23.42 -42.13
CA ASP A 341 18.80 23.71 -42.74
C ASP A 341 18.04 22.42 -43.11
N PHE A 342 16.72 22.54 -43.22
CA PHE A 342 15.81 21.45 -43.56
C PHE A 342 15.64 21.33 -45.07
N ASN A 343 15.51 20.10 -45.56
CA ASN A 343 15.14 19.86 -46.95
C ASN A 343 13.64 20.10 -47.15
N ASP A 344 13.20 20.33 -48.38
CA ASP A 344 11.79 20.62 -48.72
C ASP A 344 10.80 19.58 -48.15
N TRP A 345 11.16 18.30 -48.17
CA TRP A 345 10.32 17.21 -47.62
C TRP A 345 10.31 17.11 -46.09
N GLU A 346 11.18 17.84 -45.38
CA GLU A 346 11.21 17.92 -43.91
C GLU A 346 10.43 19.13 -43.38
N VAL A 347 10.08 20.10 -44.24
CA VAL A 347 9.41 21.36 -43.86
C VAL A 347 8.05 21.10 -43.22
N ASP A 348 7.26 20.16 -43.76
CA ASP A 348 5.95 19.81 -43.22
C ASP A 348 6.06 19.27 -41.78
N VAL A 349 7.10 18.46 -41.50
CA VAL A 349 7.37 17.92 -40.17
C VAL A 349 7.77 19.02 -39.19
N VAL A 350 8.53 20.02 -39.65
CA VAL A 350 8.89 21.20 -38.84
C VAL A 350 7.66 22.04 -38.52
N ALA A 351 6.77 22.24 -39.49
CA ALA A 351 5.52 22.97 -39.29
C ALA A 351 4.61 22.26 -38.27
N GLU A 352 4.44 20.93 -38.41
CA GLU A 352 3.69 20.11 -37.46
C GLU A 352 4.29 20.20 -36.05
N PHE A 353 5.62 20.13 -35.93
CA PHE A 353 6.33 20.24 -34.66
C PHE A 353 6.07 21.57 -33.95
N PHE A 354 6.22 22.71 -34.63
CA PHE A 354 5.95 24.00 -34.01
C PHE A 354 4.46 24.18 -33.71
N GLN A 355 3.55 23.72 -34.58
CA GLN A 355 2.12 23.74 -34.30
C GLN A 355 1.79 22.94 -33.03
N PHE A 356 2.40 21.76 -32.87
CA PHE A 356 2.27 20.93 -31.68
C PHE A 356 2.80 21.63 -30.42
N LEU A 357 3.96 22.30 -30.47
CA LEU A 357 4.48 23.06 -29.33
C LEU A 357 3.54 24.22 -28.94
N HIS A 358 3.01 24.94 -29.92
CA HIS A 358 2.11 26.09 -29.68
C HIS A 358 0.72 25.65 -29.20
N SER A 359 0.27 24.43 -29.50
CA SER A 359 -0.99 23.90 -28.98
C SER A 359 -0.93 23.55 -27.48
N HIS A 360 0.28 23.46 -26.90
CA HIS A 360 0.48 23.18 -25.49
C HIS A 360 0.69 24.47 -24.68
N ARG A 361 0.29 24.45 -23.40
CA ARG A 361 0.45 25.62 -22.52
C ARG A 361 1.92 26.01 -22.38
N VAL A 362 2.19 27.30 -22.56
CA VAL A 362 3.50 27.90 -22.29
C VAL A 362 3.82 27.78 -20.79
N PRO A 363 5.02 27.31 -20.40
CA PRO A 363 5.45 27.20 -19.02
C PRO A 363 5.43 28.52 -18.26
N ASN A 364 5.04 28.48 -16.97
CA ASN A 364 5.08 29.65 -16.10
C ASN A 364 6.41 29.72 -15.33
N ALA A 365 7.37 30.52 -15.80
CA ALA A 365 8.70 30.59 -15.20
C ALA A 365 8.76 31.24 -13.80
N ALA A 366 7.65 31.74 -13.27
CA ALA A 366 7.60 32.24 -11.89
C ALA A 366 7.60 31.10 -10.85
N LEU A 367 7.26 29.88 -11.25
CA LEU A 367 7.16 28.72 -10.37
C LEU A 367 8.31 27.73 -10.63
N PRO A 368 8.77 26.97 -9.60
CA PRO A 368 9.73 25.90 -9.81
C PRO A 368 9.13 24.78 -10.66
N ASP A 369 10.00 23.96 -11.28
CA ASP A 369 9.54 22.73 -11.94
C ASP A 369 9.02 21.74 -10.91
N GLU A 370 7.89 21.09 -11.23
CA GLU A 370 7.20 20.15 -10.34
C GLU A 370 6.90 18.83 -11.03
N LEU A 371 6.64 17.80 -10.21
CA LEU A 371 6.08 16.53 -10.67
C LEU A 371 4.58 16.51 -10.40
N ARG A 372 3.84 15.85 -11.28
CA ARG A 372 2.42 15.52 -11.11
C ARG A 372 2.21 14.02 -11.14
N TRP A 373 1.42 13.53 -10.20
CA TRP A 373 1.07 12.12 -10.09
C TRP A 373 -0.20 11.79 -10.87
N LYS A 374 -0.11 10.93 -11.90
CA LYS A 374 -1.23 10.59 -12.80
C LYS A 374 -2.43 9.94 -12.12
N GLN A 375 -2.20 9.22 -11.01
CA GLN A 375 -3.24 8.37 -10.40
C GLN A 375 -4.16 9.12 -9.43
N CYS A 376 -3.90 10.41 -9.16
CA CYS A 376 -4.73 11.25 -8.30
C CYS A 376 -5.11 12.53 -9.03
N LYS A 377 -6.35 13.01 -8.81
CA LYS A 377 -6.86 14.24 -9.45
C LYS A 377 -6.13 15.50 -9.00
N ASP A 378 -5.73 15.54 -7.73
CA ASP A 378 -4.95 16.61 -7.12
C ASP A 378 -3.47 16.62 -7.56
N GLY A 379 -3.04 15.58 -8.31
CA GLY A 379 -1.65 15.45 -8.74
C GLY A 379 -0.68 15.04 -7.64
N VAL A 380 -1.16 14.74 -6.42
CA VAL A 380 -0.30 14.43 -5.27
C VAL A 380 -0.08 12.93 -5.15
N PHE A 381 1.18 12.54 -4.99
CA PHE A 381 1.54 11.15 -4.76
C PHE A 381 1.00 10.65 -3.41
N THR A 382 0.35 9.49 -3.46
CA THR A 382 0.05 8.71 -2.24
C THR A 382 0.44 7.26 -2.44
N SER A 383 1.08 6.63 -1.45
CA SER A 383 1.40 5.20 -1.50
C SER A 383 0.14 4.34 -1.70
N ARG A 384 -1.03 4.82 -1.26
CA ARG A 384 -2.32 4.16 -1.54
C ARG A 384 -2.62 4.15 -3.04
N SER A 385 -2.60 5.29 -3.71
CA SER A 385 -2.87 5.37 -5.15
C SER A 385 -1.87 4.55 -5.97
N TYR A 386 -0.59 4.59 -5.61
CA TYR A 386 0.42 3.79 -6.29
C TYR A 386 0.21 2.29 -6.07
N HIS A 387 -0.15 1.86 -4.86
CA HIS A 387 -0.53 0.48 -4.60
C HIS A 387 -1.72 0.03 -5.47
N TYR A 388 -2.73 0.89 -5.66
CA TYR A 388 -3.86 0.59 -6.54
C TYR A 388 -3.49 0.54 -8.02
N ALA A 389 -2.52 1.34 -8.46
CA ALA A 389 -2.01 1.31 -9.84
C ALA A 389 -1.21 0.04 -10.12
N LEU A 390 -0.45 -0.45 -9.13
CA LEU A 390 0.30 -1.70 -9.21
C LEU A 390 -0.61 -2.95 -9.20
N ILE A 391 -1.83 -2.85 -8.68
CA ILE A 391 -2.81 -3.94 -8.75
C ILE A 391 -3.35 -3.98 -10.18
N ASN A 392 -2.96 -5.02 -10.94
CA ASN A 392 -3.48 -5.25 -12.28
C ASN A 392 -5.00 -5.46 -12.21
N ARG A 393 -5.77 -4.42 -12.58
CA ARG A 393 -7.23 -4.46 -12.64
C ARG A 393 -7.66 -5.19 -13.90
N ARG A 394 -7.59 -6.52 -13.88
CA ARG A 394 -8.38 -7.31 -14.83
C ARG A 394 -9.86 -7.01 -14.55
N GLY A 395 -10.65 -6.80 -15.59
CA GLY A 395 -12.07 -6.38 -15.57
C GLY A 395 -13.05 -7.35 -14.92
N VAL A 396 -12.66 -7.97 -13.79
CA VAL A 396 -13.47 -8.87 -13.00
C VAL A 396 -14.54 -8.04 -12.30
N ARG A 397 -15.77 -8.14 -12.81
CA ARG A 397 -16.94 -7.64 -12.13
C ARG A 397 -17.17 -8.53 -10.89
N PHE A 398 -17.32 -7.92 -9.70
CA PHE A 398 -17.72 -8.65 -8.48
C PHE A 398 -18.84 -7.90 -7.74
N PRO A 399 -19.87 -8.59 -7.19
CA PRO A 399 -21.03 -7.94 -6.54
C PRO A 399 -20.69 -7.47 -5.11
N TRP A 400 -19.62 -6.70 -4.97
CA TRP A 400 -19.06 -6.32 -3.67
C TRP A 400 -20.02 -5.43 -2.85
N LYS A 401 -20.84 -4.62 -3.51
CA LYS A 401 -21.81 -3.73 -2.83
C LYS A 401 -22.89 -4.56 -2.13
N SER A 402 -23.41 -5.58 -2.80
CA SER A 402 -24.42 -6.52 -2.30
C SER A 402 -23.93 -7.32 -1.11
N ILE A 403 -22.61 -7.50 -0.97
CA ILE A 403 -22.02 -8.30 0.11
C ILE A 403 -21.55 -7.42 1.27
N TRP A 404 -20.82 -6.34 0.97
CA TRP A 404 -20.07 -5.57 1.96
C TRP A 404 -20.70 -4.23 2.34
N ARG A 405 -21.54 -3.62 1.49
CA ARG A 405 -22.28 -2.39 1.86
C ARG A 405 -23.58 -2.70 2.60
N VAL A 406 -24.08 -3.92 2.47
CA VAL A 406 -25.23 -4.41 3.24
C VAL A 406 -24.82 -4.53 4.71
N LYS A 407 -25.68 -4.05 5.63
CA LYS A 407 -25.40 -3.99 7.07
C LYS A 407 -25.55 -5.35 7.78
N ALA A 408 -25.27 -6.44 7.08
CA ALA A 408 -25.30 -7.80 7.62
C ALA A 408 -24.15 -8.04 8.62
N PRO A 409 -24.27 -9.03 9.53
CA PRO A 409 -23.16 -9.44 10.39
C PRO A 409 -21.91 -9.81 9.58
N HIS A 410 -20.72 -9.41 10.05
CA HIS A 410 -19.46 -9.63 9.31
C HIS A 410 -19.18 -11.11 8.99
N ARG A 411 -19.57 -12.04 9.89
CA ARG A 411 -19.45 -13.48 9.65
C ARG A 411 -20.28 -13.96 8.45
N VAL A 412 -21.45 -13.35 8.24
CA VAL A 412 -22.38 -13.66 7.15
C VAL A 412 -21.87 -13.07 5.86
N ALA A 413 -21.45 -11.79 5.87
CA ALA A 413 -20.85 -11.17 4.69
C ALA A 413 -19.61 -11.94 4.21
N PHE A 414 -18.77 -12.43 5.12
CA PHE A 414 -17.63 -13.28 4.79
C PHE A 414 -18.06 -14.63 4.18
N PHE A 415 -19.10 -15.26 4.74
CA PHE A 415 -19.66 -16.49 4.20
C PHE A 415 -20.18 -16.27 2.76
N VAL A 416 -21.01 -15.26 2.53
CA VAL A 416 -21.58 -14.97 1.21
C VAL A 416 -20.49 -14.57 0.21
N TRP A 417 -19.46 -13.83 0.63
CA TRP A 417 -18.28 -13.58 -0.19
C TRP A 417 -17.61 -14.89 -0.65
N THR A 418 -17.49 -15.87 0.25
CA THR A 418 -16.91 -17.19 -0.06
C THR A 418 -17.84 -17.99 -1.00
N ALA A 419 -19.15 -17.90 -0.79
CA ALA A 419 -20.16 -18.55 -1.63
C ALA A 419 -20.19 -17.96 -3.05
N THR A 420 -20.01 -16.65 -3.18
CA THR A 420 -19.92 -15.94 -4.47
C THR A 420 -18.73 -16.43 -5.31
N TRP A 421 -17.65 -16.86 -4.66
CA TRP A 421 -16.50 -17.50 -5.33
C TRP A 421 -16.71 -19.00 -5.60
N GLY A 422 -17.83 -19.57 -5.17
CA GLY A 422 -18.10 -21.01 -5.26
C GLY A 422 -17.18 -21.85 -4.37
N ARG A 423 -16.68 -21.30 -3.24
CA ARG A 423 -15.63 -21.94 -2.42
C ARG A 423 -16.06 -22.38 -1.02
N ILE A 424 -17.36 -22.37 -0.73
CA ILE A 424 -17.86 -22.95 0.53
C ILE A 424 -17.73 -24.47 0.51
N LEU A 425 -17.74 -25.11 1.69
CA LEU A 425 -17.43 -26.54 1.84
C LEU A 425 -18.64 -27.44 1.55
N THR A 426 -19.19 -27.30 0.34
CA THR A 426 -20.18 -28.22 -0.23
C THR A 426 -19.55 -29.56 -0.62
N CYS A 427 -20.37 -30.61 -0.80
CA CYS A 427 -19.87 -31.94 -1.17
C CYS A 427 -19.01 -31.90 -2.43
N ASP A 428 -19.43 -31.19 -3.48
CA ASP A 428 -18.64 -31.06 -4.72
C ASP A 428 -17.24 -30.46 -4.46
N ASN A 429 -17.16 -29.44 -3.60
CA ASN A 429 -15.91 -28.77 -3.25
C ASN A 429 -15.02 -29.61 -2.34
N LEU A 430 -15.60 -30.44 -1.47
CA LEU A 430 -14.87 -31.42 -0.66
C LEU A 430 -14.34 -32.56 -1.55
N MET A 431 -15.12 -33.06 -2.50
CA MET A 431 -14.69 -34.07 -3.47
C MET A 431 -13.53 -33.57 -4.34
N ARG A 432 -13.60 -32.32 -4.83
CA ARG A 432 -12.47 -31.67 -5.54
C ARG A 432 -11.19 -31.58 -4.69
N ARG A 433 -11.29 -31.71 -3.37
CA ARG A 433 -10.17 -31.70 -2.42
C ARG A 433 -9.74 -33.12 -1.99
N GLY A 434 -10.30 -34.16 -2.60
CA GLY A 434 -9.92 -35.56 -2.37
C GLY A 434 -10.72 -36.29 -1.31
N TYR A 435 -11.80 -35.70 -0.77
CA TYR A 435 -12.68 -36.40 0.17
C TYR A 435 -13.66 -37.30 -0.56
N MET A 436 -13.81 -38.55 -0.11
CA MET A 436 -14.87 -39.44 -0.58
C MET A 436 -16.19 -39.07 0.11
N MET A 437 -17.20 -38.71 -0.67
CA MET A 437 -18.51 -38.27 -0.21
C MET A 437 -19.57 -38.91 -1.11
N ALA A 438 -20.78 -39.17 -0.58
CA ALA A 438 -21.92 -39.61 -1.41
C ALA A 438 -22.32 -38.57 -2.48
N GLY A 439 -21.99 -37.29 -2.25
CA GLY A 439 -22.21 -36.21 -3.21
C GLY A 439 -23.62 -35.63 -3.21
N TRP A 440 -24.58 -36.26 -2.51
CA TRP A 440 -25.98 -35.86 -2.51
C TRP A 440 -26.23 -34.66 -1.59
N CYS A 441 -27.20 -33.82 -1.96
CA CYS A 441 -27.65 -32.69 -1.17
C CYS A 441 -28.47 -33.17 0.03
N CYS A 442 -28.00 -32.92 1.26
CA CYS A 442 -28.70 -33.34 2.48
C CYS A 442 -30.01 -32.58 2.75
N MET A 443 -30.33 -31.57 1.92
CA MET A 443 -31.53 -30.77 2.02
C MET A 443 -32.68 -31.38 1.21
N CYS A 444 -32.47 -31.65 -0.08
CA CYS A 444 -33.49 -32.21 -0.97
C CYS A 444 -33.38 -33.74 -1.15
N CYS A 445 -32.19 -34.31 -0.95
CA CYS A 445 -31.87 -35.71 -1.24
C CYS A 445 -32.10 -36.15 -2.70
N CYS A 446 -32.27 -35.21 -3.64
CA CYS A 446 -32.57 -35.51 -5.05
C CYS A 446 -31.40 -35.24 -6.01
N ASP A 447 -30.54 -34.27 -5.69
CA ASP A 447 -29.48 -33.78 -6.58
C ASP A 447 -28.12 -33.72 -5.88
N GLY A 448 -27.05 -33.48 -6.64
CA GLY A 448 -25.72 -33.26 -6.11
C GLY A 448 -25.58 -31.92 -5.35
N GLU A 449 -24.86 -31.93 -4.22
CA GLU A 449 -24.63 -30.73 -3.43
C GLU A 449 -23.53 -29.85 -4.06
N THR A 450 -23.96 -28.83 -4.82
CA THR A 450 -23.10 -27.72 -5.28
C THR A 450 -23.49 -26.42 -4.57
N VAL A 451 -22.63 -25.41 -4.63
CA VAL A 451 -22.91 -24.09 -4.02
C VAL A 451 -24.21 -23.49 -4.55
N ASP A 452 -24.36 -23.46 -5.87
CA ASP A 452 -25.52 -22.87 -6.53
C ASP A 452 -26.77 -23.72 -6.30
N HIS A 453 -26.66 -25.05 -6.35
CA HIS A 453 -27.78 -25.92 -6.00
C HIS A 453 -28.23 -25.69 -4.56
N LEU A 454 -27.32 -25.80 -3.58
CA LEU A 454 -27.64 -25.68 -2.17
C LEU A 454 -28.29 -24.34 -1.83
N LEU A 455 -27.78 -23.22 -2.38
CA LEU A 455 -28.22 -21.88 -1.99
C LEU A 455 -29.38 -21.34 -2.83
N LEU A 456 -29.56 -21.82 -4.07
CA LEU A 456 -30.53 -21.27 -5.02
C LEU A 456 -31.56 -22.30 -5.48
N HIS A 457 -31.10 -23.45 -5.98
CA HIS A 457 -31.93 -24.35 -6.80
C HIS A 457 -32.48 -25.58 -6.06
N CYS A 458 -32.03 -25.84 -4.83
CA CYS A 458 -32.51 -26.94 -4.01
C CYS A 458 -34.00 -26.79 -3.75
N SER A 459 -34.80 -27.84 -3.99
CA SER A 459 -36.26 -27.81 -3.83
C SER A 459 -36.72 -27.38 -2.43
N ALA A 460 -35.98 -27.77 -1.38
CA ALA A 460 -36.23 -27.31 -0.01
C ALA A 460 -35.99 -25.80 0.17
N VAL A 461 -35.01 -25.24 -0.54
CA VAL A 461 -34.61 -23.82 -0.46
C VAL A 461 -35.44 -22.94 -1.38
N GLN A 462 -35.92 -23.47 -2.52
CA GLN A 462 -36.87 -22.79 -3.38
C GLN A 462 -38.14 -22.38 -2.63
N LYS A 463 -38.59 -23.16 -1.63
CA LYS A 463 -39.72 -22.77 -0.77
C LYS A 463 -39.46 -21.44 -0.02
N LEU A 464 -38.25 -21.24 0.49
CA LEU A 464 -37.84 -20.00 1.16
C LEU A 464 -37.77 -18.82 0.18
N TRP A 465 -37.20 -19.03 -1.00
CA TRP A 465 -37.14 -17.99 -2.04
C TRP A 465 -38.55 -17.62 -2.53
N ASN A 466 -39.41 -18.60 -2.77
CA ASN A 466 -40.80 -18.38 -3.19
C ASN A 466 -41.58 -17.62 -2.11
N TYR A 467 -41.38 -17.92 -0.83
CA TYR A 467 -41.95 -17.12 0.25
C TYR A 467 -41.54 -15.65 0.12
N VAL A 468 -40.24 -15.36 -0.01
CA VAL A 468 -39.74 -13.98 -0.21
C VAL A 468 -40.38 -13.31 -1.41
N PHE A 469 -40.44 -14.00 -2.55
CA PHE A 469 -41.02 -13.44 -3.78
C PHE A 469 -42.52 -13.15 -3.64
N LEU A 470 -43.26 -14.02 -2.97
CA LEU A 470 -44.68 -13.81 -2.67
C LEU A 470 -44.88 -12.65 -1.69
N THR A 471 -44.10 -12.57 -0.61
CA THR A 471 -44.26 -11.52 0.41
C THR A 471 -43.93 -10.13 -0.16
N PHE A 472 -42.90 -10.02 -1.00
CA PHE A 472 -42.52 -8.76 -1.66
C PHE A 472 -43.25 -8.52 -3.00
N ARG A 473 -44.13 -9.44 -3.43
CA ARG A 473 -44.88 -9.39 -4.71
C ARG A 473 -43.98 -9.19 -5.94
N VAL A 474 -42.86 -9.91 -6.00
CA VAL A 474 -41.90 -9.84 -7.11
C VAL A 474 -41.96 -11.10 -7.95
N HIS A 475 -42.03 -10.94 -9.27
CA HIS A 475 -41.71 -12.02 -10.20
C HIS A 475 -40.21 -12.04 -10.45
N TRP A 476 -39.52 -13.05 -9.92
CA TRP A 476 -38.07 -13.16 -10.01
C TRP A 476 -37.65 -14.49 -10.64
N VAL A 477 -36.76 -14.42 -11.62
CA VAL A 477 -36.11 -15.61 -12.18
C VAL A 477 -34.78 -15.81 -11.47
N VAL A 478 -34.64 -16.90 -10.73
CA VAL A 478 -33.42 -17.21 -10.00
C VAL A 478 -32.31 -17.56 -11.01
N PRO A 479 -31.21 -16.80 -11.07
CA PRO A 479 -30.14 -17.05 -12.04
C PRO A 479 -29.34 -18.31 -11.66
N ARG A 480 -28.51 -18.78 -12.58
CA ARG A 480 -27.74 -20.01 -12.40
C ARG A 480 -26.75 -19.91 -11.25
N GLN A 481 -26.08 -18.77 -11.06
CA GLN A 481 -25.01 -18.61 -10.07
C GLN A 481 -25.38 -17.64 -8.94
N VAL A 482 -24.82 -17.89 -7.75
CA VAL A 482 -24.91 -16.98 -6.60
C VAL A 482 -24.39 -15.59 -6.93
N ALA A 483 -23.31 -15.49 -7.71
CA ALA A 483 -22.75 -14.20 -8.12
C ALA A 483 -23.74 -13.38 -8.95
N ASP A 484 -24.41 -14.01 -9.92
CA ASP A 484 -25.40 -13.38 -10.79
C ASP A 484 -26.63 -12.93 -10.00
N LEU A 485 -27.08 -13.74 -9.03
CA LEU A 485 -28.17 -13.33 -8.13
C LEU A 485 -27.79 -12.05 -7.40
N LEU A 486 -26.61 -12.00 -6.77
CA LEU A 486 -26.18 -10.84 -6.00
C LEU A 486 -25.96 -9.59 -6.88
N PHE A 487 -25.61 -9.78 -8.15
CA PHE A 487 -25.54 -8.68 -9.13
C PHE A 487 -26.92 -8.13 -9.46
N GLY A 488 -27.87 -9.01 -9.79
CA GLY A 488 -29.23 -8.62 -10.14
C GLY A 488 -30.00 -8.05 -8.95
N TRP A 489 -29.76 -8.56 -7.75
CA TRP A 489 -30.54 -8.24 -6.55
C TRP A 489 -30.32 -6.81 -6.03
N HIS A 490 -29.09 -6.30 -6.12
CA HIS A 490 -28.72 -5.09 -5.41
C HIS A 490 -29.38 -3.85 -6.02
N ASN A 491 -30.27 -3.24 -5.22
CA ASN A 491 -31.10 -2.09 -5.61
C ASN A 491 -31.96 -2.33 -6.86
N CYS A 492 -32.45 -3.57 -7.08
CA CYS A 492 -33.33 -3.86 -8.21
C CYS A 492 -34.67 -3.10 -8.16
N PHE A 493 -35.10 -2.63 -6.99
CA PHE A 493 -36.30 -1.80 -6.79
C PHE A 493 -36.12 -0.29 -7.01
N GLY A 494 -34.98 0.16 -7.55
CA GLY A 494 -34.77 1.57 -7.86
C GLY A 494 -34.53 2.48 -6.64
N LYS A 495 -35.06 3.72 -6.67
CA LYS A 495 -34.76 4.81 -5.71
C LYS A 495 -35.25 4.57 -4.27
N HIS A 496 -36.10 3.58 -4.04
CA HIS A 496 -36.47 3.16 -2.68
C HIS A 496 -35.43 2.15 -2.18
N HIS A 497 -34.46 2.64 -1.40
CA HIS A 497 -33.45 1.82 -0.74
C HIS A 497 -34.09 0.95 0.35
N SER A 498 -34.72 -0.16 -0.02
CA SER A 498 -35.12 -1.14 0.99
C SER A 498 -33.86 -1.82 1.54
N HIS A 499 -33.40 -1.33 2.68
CA HIS A 499 -32.31 -1.92 3.44
C HIS A 499 -32.63 -3.37 3.84
N ILE A 500 -33.93 -3.66 4.06
CA ILE A 500 -34.44 -5.00 4.33
C ILE A 500 -34.26 -5.89 3.11
N TRP A 501 -34.68 -5.44 1.91
CA TRP A 501 -34.54 -6.23 0.68
C TRP A 501 -33.09 -6.65 0.43
N ASN A 502 -32.14 -5.73 0.61
CA ASN A 502 -30.73 -6.01 0.40
C ASN A 502 -30.14 -6.99 1.45
N LEU A 503 -30.77 -7.17 2.62
CA LEU A 503 -30.35 -8.12 3.64
C LEU A 503 -30.82 -9.56 3.35
N ILE A 504 -31.91 -9.72 2.60
CA ILE A 504 -32.58 -11.02 2.41
C ILE A 504 -31.63 -12.10 1.88
N PRO A 505 -30.88 -11.91 0.77
CA PRO A 505 -30.02 -12.97 0.25
C PRO A 505 -28.97 -13.42 1.26
N LEU A 506 -28.42 -12.47 2.01
CA LEU A 506 -27.40 -12.76 3.02
C LEU A 506 -27.98 -13.53 4.20
N CYS A 507 -29.19 -13.17 4.64
CA CYS A 507 -29.87 -13.86 5.72
C CYS A 507 -30.30 -15.27 5.32
N LEU A 508 -30.99 -15.39 4.18
CA LEU A 508 -31.52 -16.67 3.67
C LEU A 508 -30.39 -17.66 3.43
N MET A 509 -29.34 -17.28 2.69
CA MET A 509 -28.20 -18.17 2.41
C MET A 509 -27.48 -18.60 3.70
N TRP A 510 -27.41 -17.72 4.71
CA TRP A 510 -26.82 -18.06 6.00
C TRP A 510 -27.68 -19.05 6.80
N THR A 511 -29.00 -18.86 6.79
CA THR A 511 -29.96 -19.78 7.42
C THR A 511 -29.88 -21.17 6.79
N VAL A 512 -29.89 -21.24 5.45
CA VAL A 512 -29.69 -22.49 4.70
C VAL A 512 -28.36 -23.15 5.04
N TRP A 513 -27.28 -22.37 5.09
CA TRP A 513 -25.96 -22.91 5.44
C TRP A 513 -25.90 -23.48 6.87
N ARG A 514 -26.59 -22.84 7.82
CA ARG A 514 -26.69 -23.35 9.19
C ARG A 514 -27.47 -24.66 9.25
N GLU A 515 -28.63 -24.70 8.62
CA GLU A 515 -29.48 -25.91 8.55
C GLU A 515 -28.73 -27.08 7.91
N ARG A 516 -28.06 -26.83 6.77
CA ARG A 516 -27.23 -27.83 6.10
C ARG A 516 -26.18 -28.41 7.05
N ASN A 517 -25.48 -27.56 7.80
CA ASN A 517 -24.45 -28.02 8.74
C ASN A 517 -25.03 -28.81 9.92
N LEU A 518 -26.20 -28.43 10.45
CA LEU A 518 -26.89 -29.20 11.48
C LEU A 518 -27.23 -30.61 10.97
N ARG A 519 -27.79 -30.72 9.75
CA ARG A 519 -28.09 -32.01 9.14
C ARG A 519 -26.87 -32.87 8.87
N THR A 520 -25.74 -32.24 8.50
CA THR A 520 -24.54 -32.98 8.09
C THR A 520 -23.69 -33.43 9.29
N PHE A 521 -23.64 -32.64 10.36
CA PHE A 521 -22.70 -32.86 11.47
C PHE A 521 -23.37 -33.24 12.79
N GLU A 522 -24.66 -32.94 12.95
CA GLU A 522 -25.41 -33.21 14.18
C GLU A 522 -26.61 -34.14 13.93
N ASP A 523 -26.83 -34.57 12.67
CA ASP A 523 -27.99 -35.36 12.22
C ASP A 523 -29.35 -34.76 12.65
N LEU A 524 -29.38 -33.43 12.83
CA LEU A 524 -30.58 -32.68 13.19
C LEU A 524 -31.18 -32.02 11.94
N SER A 525 -32.44 -32.34 11.63
CA SER A 525 -33.20 -31.70 10.55
C SER A 525 -34.41 -30.95 11.08
N THR A 526 -34.56 -29.68 10.70
CA THR A 526 -35.77 -28.91 10.98
C THR A 526 -36.79 -29.05 9.85
N SER A 527 -38.08 -28.92 10.19
CA SER A 527 -39.14 -28.90 9.19
C SER A 527 -39.03 -27.63 8.31
N PRO A 528 -39.55 -27.64 7.06
CA PRO A 528 -39.52 -26.45 6.21
C PRO A 528 -40.13 -25.20 6.87
N ASP A 529 -41.18 -25.37 7.69
CA ASP A 529 -41.84 -24.27 8.40
C ASP A 529 -40.98 -23.72 9.54
N GLN A 530 -40.28 -24.59 10.27
CA GLN A 530 -39.31 -24.18 11.29
C GLN A 530 -38.12 -23.44 10.68
N LEU A 531 -37.65 -23.89 9.51
CA LEU A 531 -36.58 -23.24 8.76
C LEU A 531 -37.00 -21.84 8.29
N LEU A 532 -38.23 -21.72 7.78
CA LEU A 532 -38.83 -20.45 7.40
C LEU A 532 -38.95 -19.50 8.61
N GLY A 533 -39.48 -19.99 9.74
CA GLY A 533 -39.54 -19.23 10.98
C GLY A 533 -38.16 -18.72 11.42
N THR A 534 -37.14 -19.59 11.38
CA THR A 534 -35.75 -19.22 11.72
C THR A 534 -35.20 -18.13 10.81
N PHE A 535 -35.48 -18.18 9.51
CA PHE A 535 -35.11 -17.15 8.55
C PHE A 535 -35.79 -15.82 8.88
N VAL A 536 -37.11 -15.81 9.08
CA VAL A 536 -37.88 -14.59 9.35
C VAL A 536 -37.43 -13.95 10.67
N THR A 537 -37.28 -14.73 11.74
CA THR A 537 -36.79 -14.25 13.03
C THR A 537 -35.38 -13.67 12.92
N SER A 538 -34.47 -14.36 12.21
CA SER A 538 -33.10 -13.87 12.02
C SER A 538 -33.08 -12.55 11.24
N LEU A 539 -33.90 -12.43 10.21
CA LEU A 539 -34.01 -11.20 9.42
C LEU A 539 -34.61 -10.06 10.24
N PHE A 540 -35.67 -10.34 11.02
CA PHE A 540 -36.25 -9.39 11.96
C PHE A 540 -35.18 -8.85 12.94
N ASP A 541 -34.45 -9.73 13.61
CA ASP A 541 -33.41 -9.31 14.56
C ASP A 541 -32.34 -8.45 13.89
N TRP A 542 -31.89 -8.82 12.68
CA TRP A 542 -30.87 -8.04 11.97
C TRP A 542 -31.39 -6.67 11.55
N THR A 543 -32.64 -6.57 11.11
CA THR A 543 -33.25 -5.29 10.74
C THR A 543 -33.48 -4.41 11.96
N ARG A 544 -33.96 -4.97 13.07
CA ARG A 544 -34.20 -4.27 14.33
C ARG A 544 -32.91 -3.71 14.93
N ILE A 545 -31.85 -4.52 15.00
CA ILE A 545 -30.52 -4.09 15.49
C ILE A 545 -29.93 -2.95 14.64
N ARG A 546 -30.34 -2.85 13.36
CA ARG A 546 -29.87 -1.80 12.44
C ARG A 546 -30.82 -0.61 12.33
N GLY A 547 -31.95 -0.63 13.03
CA GLY A 547 -32.97 0.42 12.94
C GLY A 547 -33.66 0.49 11.58
N PHE A 548 -33.74 -0.63 10.84
CA PHE A 548 -34.41 -0.71 9.54
C PHE A 548 -35.90 -1.01 9.65
N THR A 549 -36.37 -1.37 10.85
CA THR A 549 -37.79 -1.61 11.14
C THR A 549 -38.15 -0.98 12.48
N THR A 550 -39.36 -0.46 12.58
CA THR A 550 -39.99 -0.02 13.83
C THR A 550 -40.89 -1.10 14.44
N ALA A 551 -41.11 -2.22 13.74
CA ALA A 551 -41.92 -3.33 14.23
C ALA A 551 -41.35 -3.90 15.53
N VAL A 552 -42.23 -4.16 16.49
CA VAL A 552 -41.86 -4.65 17.83
C VAL A 552 -41.91 -6.18 17.86
N THR A 553 -42.81 -6.77 17.06
CA THR A 553 -43.01 -8.22 16.94
C THR A 553 -42.65 -8.73 15.55
N VAL A 554 -42.38 -10.04 15.45
CA VAL A 554 -42.08 -10.70 14.16
C VAL A 554 -43.31 -10.70 13.24
N THR A 555 -44.51 -10.79 13.80
CA THR A 555 -45.78 -10.72 13.06
C THR A 555 -45.98 -9.36 12.43
N GLU A 556 -45.86 -8.27 13.22
CA GLU A 556 -45.91 -6.89 12.70
C GLU A 556 -44.87 -6.65 11.61
N PHE A 557 -43.69 -7.24 11.75
CA PHE A 557 -42.63 -7.11 10.76
C PHE A 557 -42.98 -7.76 9.43
N VAL A 558 -43.57 -8.96 9.44
CA VAL A 558 -44.03 -9.62 8.20
C VAL A 558 -45.18 -8.84 7.58
N ASP A 559 -46.13 -8.36 8.40
CA ASP A 559 -47.26 -7.55 7.94
C ASP A 559 -46.82 -6.22 7.31
N SER A 560 -45.73 -5.63 7.83
CA SER A 560 -45.15 -4.40 7.28
C SER A 560 -44.67 -4.56 5.84
N TRP A 561 -44.27 -5.76 5.43
CA TRP A 561 -43.84 -6.01 4.05
C TRP A 561 -45.02 -6.07 3.09
N HIS A 562 -46.21 -6.46 3.58
CA HIS A 562 -47.44 -6.47 2.80
C HIS A 562 -48.05 -5.07 2.62
N SER A 563 -47.73 -4.14 3.52
CA SER A 563 -48.30 -2.77 3.54
C SER A 563 -47.37 -1.69 2.99
N ALA A 564 -46.07 -1.98 2.80
CA ALA A 564 -45.08 -1.04 2.26
C ALA A 564 -45.09 -0.88 0.73
N SER A 565 -46.07 -1.44 0.02
CA SER A 565 -46.19 -1.37 -1.44
C SER A 565 -47.46 -0.64 -1.87
N VAL A 566 -47.37 0.69 -1.92
CA VAL A 566 -48.02 1.54 -2.93
C VAL A 566 -46.93 2.24 -3.71
#